data_AF-A0A7S0ZWE9-F1
#
_entry.id   AF-A0A7S0ZWE9-F1
#
_cell.length_a   1.000
_cell.length_b   1.000
_cell.length_c   1.000
_cell.angle_alpha   90.00
_cell.angle_beta   90.00
_cell.angle_gamma   90.00
#
_symmetry.space_group_name_H-M   'P 1'
#
loop_
_entity.id
_entity.type
_entity.pdbx_description
1 polymer ?
#
loop_
_entity_poly.entity_id
_entity_poly.type
_entity_poly.pdbx_seq_one_letter_code
_entity_poly.pdbx_strand_id
1 'polypeptide(L)'
;LKPFHTHCRRPDFAVSFGVMFSAWAAEFVEIKDGKGGRKSVAPLWDESVQVEETFLVTDYLLRCNKKGLVYRSSPRIQDRCRSIAGFGSHVTGVRINDDWLRVGSLYLPLMVNGSTVLVLQREGKDDEEPHQNVGNTSHGFDDTLSAEPPPENSGVKYVVVGDVAVRHRPFKESPMWTTLGRGAIGELFSWDETRQWRSTWQRFGCKEKRLLGWVMLDDTDLGPMLRPAPPPLNAIPNPFCEKSMDAGCVVVYENNL
;
A
#
# COMPACT_ATOMS: atom_id res chain seq x y z
N LEU A 1 33.88 -53.29 -15.96
CA LEU A 1 32.77 -54.25 -15.71
C LEU A 1 32.92 -54.83 -14.31
N LYS A 2 32.33 -54.16 -13.31
CA LYS A 2 32.05 -54.57 -11.91
C LYS A 2 31.21 -53.44 -11.29
N PRO A 3 30.00 -53.68 -10.77
CA PRO A 3 29.30 -52.67 -9.98
C PRO A 3 29.54 -52.90 -8.48
N PHE A 4 29.94 -51.84 -7.78
CA PHE A 4 29.95 -51.80 -6.31
C PHE A 4 28.56 -51.40 -5.82
N HIS A 5 27.98 -52.26 -4.97
CA HIS A 5 26.83 -51.95 -4.16
C HIS A 5 27.26 -51.09 -2.97
N THR A 6 26.69 -49.90 -2.84
CA THR A 6 26.70 -49.12 -1.59
C THR A 6 25.28 -48.72 -1.24
N HIS A 7 24.84 -49.24 -0.08
CA HIS A 7 23.63 -48.86 0.63
C HIS A 7 23.73 -47.39 1.07
N CYS A 8 22.75 -46.57 0.69
CA CYS A 8 22.48 -45.30 1.35
C CYS A 8 21.09 -45.36 1.98
N ARG A 9 21.07 -45.22 3.31
CA ARG A 9 19.87 -45.14 4.15
C ARG A 9 19.12 -43.83 3.88
N ARG A 10 17.80 -43.91 3.80
CA ARG A 10 16.87 -42.78 3.88
C ARG A 10 16.94 -42.12 5.25
N PRO A 11 16.73 -40.80 5.32
CA PRO A 11 15.89 -40.23 6.36
C PRO A 11 14.63 -39.63 5.73
N ASP A 12 13.47 -40.22 6.05
CA ASP A 12 12.16 -39.63 5.83
C ASP A 12 12.02 -38.40 6.75
N PHE A 13 12.04 -37.20 6.20
CA PHE A 13 11.57 -35.99 6.88
C PHE A 13 10.09 -35.80 6.57
N ALA A 14 9.25 -36.40 7.40
CA ALA A 14 7.83 -36.06 7.46
C ALA A 14 7.67 -34.71 8.18
N VAL A 15 7.44 -33.65 7.44
CA VAL A 15 6.99 -32.37 8.00
C VAL A 15 5.48 -32.48 8.22
N SER A 16 5.10 -32.86 9.43
CA SER A 16 3.71 -32.80 9.91
C SER A 16 3.36 -31.34 10.18
N PHE A 17 2.67 -30.68 9.25
CA PHE A 17 1.94 -29.45 9.56
C PHE A 17 0.74 -29.83 10.43
N GLY A 18 0.92 -29.70 11.74
CA GLY A 18 -0.16 -29.74 12.70
C GLY A 18 -1.07 -28.54 12.46
N VAL A 19 -2.22 -28.79 11.83
CA VAL A 19 -3.34 -27.86 11.84
C VAL A 19 -3.84 -27.82 13.28
N MET A 20 -3.58 -26.72 14.01
CA MET A 20 -4.27 -26.45 15.26
C MET A 20 -5.74 -26.20 14.93
N PHE A 21 -6.54 -27.26 14.92
CA PHE A 21 -7.97 -27.14 15.13
C PHE A 21 -8.17 -26.88 16.62
N SER A 22 -8.56 -25.65 16.95
CA SER A 22 -9.07 -25.28 18.27
C SER A 22 -10.33 -26.09 18.54
N ALA A 23 -10.18 -27.23 19.22
CA ALA A 23 -11.30 -27.95 19.79
C ALA A 23 -11.78 -27.17 21.03
N TRP A 24 -12.76 -26.29 20.85
CA TRP A 24 -13.50 -25.72 21.96
C TRP A 24 -14.64 -26.67 22.33
N ALA A 25 -14.62 -27.11 23.58
CA ALA A 25 -15.62 -27.96 24.18
C ALA A 25 -16.98 -27.23 24.20
N ALA A 26 -17.98 -27.79 23.53
CA ALA A 26 -19.36 -27.40 23.70
C ALA A 26 -19.82 -27.89 25.09
N GLU A 27 -19.86 -26.99 26.06
CA GLU A 27 -20.49 -27.25 27.35
C GLU A 27 -22.01 -27.19 27.14
N PHE A 28 -22.65 -28.37 27.11
CA PHE A 28 -24.10 -28.50 26.95
C PHE A 28 -24.78 -28.18 28.29
N VAL A 29 -25.55 -27.09 28.35
CA VAL A 29 -26.54 -26.88 29.41
C VAL A 29 -27.78 -27.71 29.06
N GLU A 30 -27.94 -28.86 29.73
CA GLU A 30 -29.09 -29.74 29.58
C GLU A 30 -30.29 -29.18 30.38
N ILE A 31 -31.15 -28.40 29.71
CA ILE A 31 -32.44 -27.95 30.29
C ILE A 31 -33.45 -29.09 30.13
N LYS A 32 -33.79 -29.76 31.24
CA LYS A 32 -34.81 -30.82 31.28
C LYS A 32 -36.21 -30.23 31.41
N ASP A 33 -36.87 -29.98 30.28
CA ASP A 33 -38.32 -29.77 30.25
C ASP A 33 -39.04 -31.08 29.89
N GLY A 34 -39.75 -31.62 30.89
CA GLY A 34 -40.59 -32.80 30.74
C GLY A 34 -41.87 -32.49 29.97
N LYS A 35 -41.85 -32.66 28.64
CA LYS A 35 -42.94 -33.27 27.84
C LYS A 35 -42.56 -33.34 26.37
N GLY A 36 -42.64 -34.55 25.82
CA GLY A 36 -42.11 -34.94 24.52
C GLY A 36 -42.64 -34.11 23.35
N GLY A 37 -41.72 -33.41 22.71
CA GLY A 37 -41.81 -32.92 21.34
C GLY A 37 -40.39 -32.71 20.84
N ARG A 38 -39.95 -33.52 19.86
CA ARG A 38 -38.64 -33.36 19.22
C ARG A 38 -38.63 -32.03 18.46
N LYS A 39 -38.24 -30.95 19.12
CA LYS A 39 -37.84 -29.71 18.45
C LYS A 39 -36.42 -29.91 17.95
N SER A 40 -36.25 -29.93 16.64
CA SER A 40 -34.95 -29.85 15.98
C SER A 40 -34.31 -28.54 16.42
N VAL A 41 -33.38 -28.63 17.39
CA VAL A 41 -32.56 -27.50 17.79
C VAL A 41 -31.56 -27.30 16.67
N ALA A 42 -31.80 -26.29 15.83
CA ALA A 42 -30.83 -25.87 14.84
C ALA A 42 -29.52 -25.55 15.58
N PRO A 43 -28.36 -26.00 15.09
CA PRO A 43 -27.13 -25.78 15.79
C PRO A 43 -26.82 -24.27 15.78
N LEU A 44 -26.66 -23.73 16.99
CA LEU A 44 -26.33 -22.34 17.29
C LEU A 44 -24.83 -22.09 16.99
N TRP A 45 -24.38 -22.37 15.77
CA TRP A 45 -23.08 -21.87 15.34
C TRP A 45 -23.26 -20.44 14.88
N ASP A 46 -22.73 -19.56 15.74
CA ASP A 46 -22.13 -18.27 15.44
C ASP A 46 -22.23 -17.87 13.96
N GLU A 47 -23.32 -17.18 13.67
CA GLU A 47 -23.57 -16.45 12.45
C GLU A 47 -22.54 -15.30 12.44
N SER A 48 -21.30 -15.65 12.10
CA SER A 48 -20.13 -14.78 12.10
C SER A 48 -20.53 -13.44 11.52
N VAL A 49 -20.67 -12.45 12.40
CA VAL A 49 -21.25 -11.15 12.06
C VAL A 49 -20.40 -10.58 10.93
N GLN A 50 -20.97 -10.56 9.73
CA GLN A 50 -20.29 -10.05 8.56
C GLN A 50 -20.23 -8.54 8.71
N VAL A 51 -19.09 -8.04 9.15
CA VAL A 51 -18.87 -6.61 9.37
C VAL A 51 -18.78 -5.94 8.00
N GLU A 52 -19.67 -4.97 7.77
CA GLU A 52 -19.58 -4.10 6.60
C GLU A 52 -18.41 -3.11 6.79
N GLU A 53 -17.56 -3.04 5.78
CA GLU A 53 -16.39 -2.17 5.74
C GLU A 53 -16.53 -1.18 4.56
N THR A 54 -16.02 0.04 4.73
CA THR A 54 -16.02 1.07 3.67
C THR A 54 -14.67 1.09 2.96
N PHE A 55 -14.71 1.08 1.63
CA PHE A 55 -13.53 1.08 0.77
C PHE A 55 -13.55 2.27 -0.18
N LEU A 56 -12.37 2.83 -0.43
CA LEU A 56 -12.12 3.78 -1.51
C LEU A 56 -11.81 3.04 -2.80
N VAL A 57 -12.59 3.33 -3.85
CA VAL A 57 -12.38 2.81 -5.21
C VAL A 57 -11.27 3.60 -5.88
N THR A 58 -10.15 2.95 -6.22
CA THR A 58 -8.95 3.64 -6.70
C THR A 58 -8.35 2.97 -7.93
N ASP A 59 -7.74 3.76 -8.81
CA ASP A 59 -7.02 3.34 -10.02
C ASP A 59 -5.51 3.51 -9.91
N TYR A 60 -5.00 3.84 -8.71
CA TYR A 60 -3.61 4.24 -8.49
C TYR A 60 -2.57 3.27 -9.08
N LEU A 61 -2.80 1.95 -8.96
CA LEU A 61 -1.90 0.92 -9.50
C LEU A 61 -2.30 0.43 -10.90
N LEU A 62 -3.54 0.66 -11.35
CA LEU A 62 -3.97 0.20 -12.68
C LEU A 62 -3.50 1.12 -13.80
N ARG A 63 -3.33 2.42 -13.52
CA ARG A 63 -3.04 3.45 -14.52
C ARG A 63 -3.99 3.39 -15.73
N CYS A 64 -5.26 3.04 -15.50
CA CYS A 64 -6.24 2.87 -16.58
C CYS A 64 -7.03 4.16 -16.80
N ASN A 65 -7.36 4.48 -18.06
CA ASN A 65 -8.15 5.67 -18.40
C ASN A 65 -9.67 5.46 -18.25
N LYS A 66 -10.10 4.49 -17.45
CA LYS A 66 -11.53 4.16 -17.27
C LYS A 66 -12.15 5.05 -16.20
N LYS A 67 -13.47 5.15 -16.22
CA LYS A 67 -14.23 5.97 -15.25
C LYS A 67 -14.35 5.31 -13.87
N GLY A 68 -14.10 4.00 -13.78
CA GLY A 68 -14.29 3.24 -12.54
C GLY A 68 -14.18 1.73 -12.72
N LEU A 69 -14.46 1.01 -11.63
CA LEU A 69 -14.55 -0.44 -11.60
C LEU A 69 -15.97 -0.89 -11.97
N VAL A 70 -16.07 -1.79 -12.92
CA VAL A 70 -17.36 -2.39 -13.29
C VAL A 70 -17.74 -3.41 -12.22
N TYR A 71 -18.97 -3.37 -11.72
CA TYR A 71 -19.50 -4.40 -10.82
C TYR A 71 -19.58 -5.78 -11.49
N ARG A 72 -19.65 -6.84 -10.69
CA ARG A 72 -19.82 -8.22 -11.15
C ARG A 72 -21.08 -8.85 -10.55
N SER A 73 -21.72 -9.74 -11.28
CA SER A 73 -22.91 -10.46 -10.81
C SER A 73 -22.56 -11.67 -9.92
N SER A 74 -21.30 -12.13 -10.01
CA SER A 74 -20.71 -13.18 -9.18
C SER A 74 -19.23 -12.84 -8.90
N PRO A 75 -18.56 -13.48 -7.92
CA PRO A 75 -17.14 -13.29 -7.64
C PRO A 75 -16.24 -13.95 -8.70
N ARG A 76 -16.47 -13.63 -9.97
CA ARG A 76 -15.69 -14.06 -11.14
C ARG A 76 -15.43 -12.84 -12.01
N ILE A 77 -14.18 -12.67 -12.43
CA ILE A 77 -13.76 -11.46 -13.15
C ILE A 77 -14.47 -11.24 -14.49
N GLN A 78 -14.97 -12.32 -15.10
CA GLN A 78 -15.65 -12.32 -16.39
C GLN A 78 -17.13 -11.93 -16.31
N ASP A 79 -17.78 -12.04 -15.15
CA ASP A 79 -19.22 -11.86 -14.98
C ASP A 79 -19.60 -10.38 -14.80
N ARG A 80 -19.48 -9.59 -15.86
CA ARG A 80 -19.62 -8.13 -15.84
C ARG A 80 -21.08 -7.68 -15.77
N CYS A 81 -21.36 -6.73 -14.87
CA CYS A 81 -22.63 -6.01 -14.80
C CYS A 81 -22.54 -4.67 -15.57
N ARG A 82 -23.68 -4.00 -15.81
CA ARG A 82 -23.74 -2.67 -16.43
C ARG A 82 -23.36 -1.54 -15.46
N SER A 83 -23.41 -1.79 -14.15
CA SER A 83 -23.11 -0.78 -13.13
C SER A 83 -21.60 -0.58 -12.94
N ILE A 84 -21.20 0.64 -12.57
CA ILE A 84 -19.79 1.03 -12.38
C ILE A 84 -19.66 1.78 -11.05
N ALA A 85 -18.68 1.38 -10.24
CA ALA A 85 -18.20 2.14 -9.08
C ALA A 85 -17.12 3.12 -9.55
N GLY A 86 -17.37 4.42 -9.45
CA GLY A 86 -16.46 5.45 -9.95
C GLY A 86 -15.13 5.49 -9.20
N PHE A 87 -14.02 5.74 -9.88
CA PHE A 87 -12.75 6.00 -9.18
C PHE A 87 -12.88 7.27 -8.32
N GLY A 88 -12.34 7.21 -7.10
CA GLY A 88 -12.48 8.22 -6.06
C GLY A 88 -13.78 8.11 -5.25
N SER A 89 -14.71 7.22 -5.60
CA SER A 89 -15.93 6.97 -4.82
C SER A 89 -15.68 6.00 -3.65
N HIS A 90 -16.58 6.02 -2.67
CA HIS A 90 -16.59 5.08 -1.56
C HIS A 90 -17.67 4.00 -1.77
N VAL A 91 -17.36 2.77 -1.41
CA VAL A 91 -18.30 1.64 -1.44
C VAL A 91 -18.25 0.91 -0.10
N THR A 92 -19.42 0.62 0.45
CA THR A 92 -19.55 -0.14 1.70
C THR A 92 -20.01 -1.55 1.37
N GLY A 93 -19.38 -2.55 1.97
CA GLY A 93 -19.71 -3.94 1.67
C GLY A 93 -19.00 -4.92 2.58
N VAL A 94 -19.27 -6.20 2.36
CA VAL A 94 -18.69 -7.30 3.14
C VAL A 94 -17.61 -7.99 2.33
N ARG A 95 -16.43 -8.18 2.93
CA ARG A 95 -15.40 -9.04 2.36
C ARG A 95 -15.81 -10.51 2.42
N ILE A 96 -15.87 -11.15 1.26
CA ILE A 96 -16.17 -12.59 1.18
C ILE A 96 -14.87 -13.40 1.26
N ASN A 97 -13.81 -12.88 0.68
CA ASN A 97 -12.48 -13.45 0.67
C ASN A 97 -11.44 -12.34 0.40
N ASP A 98 -10.18 -12.72 0.24
CA ASP A 98 -9.07 -11.79 0.02
C ASP A 98 -9.16 -11.02 -1.32
N ASP A 99 -9.97 -11.51 -2.26
CA ASP A 99 -10.06 -10.99 -3.61
C ASP A 99 -11.36 -10.24 -3.91
N TRP A 100 -12.40 -10.37 -3.09
CA TRP A 100 -13.75 -9.90 -3.42
C TRP A 100 -14.47 -9.20 -2.27
N LEU A 101 -15.05 -8.05 -2.61
CA LEU A 101 -15.99 -7.30 -1.80
C LEU A 101 -17.41 -7.47 -2.35
N ARG A 102 -18.36 -7.84 -1.51
CA ARG A 102 -19.79 -7.87 -1.85
C ARG A 102 -20.46 -6.57 -1.43
N VAL A 103 -21.08 -5.90 -2.39
CA VAL A 103 -21.81 -4.63 -2.21
C VAL A 103 -23.27 -4.88 -2.59
N GLY A 104 -24.12 -5.08 -1.57
CA GLY A 104 -25.49 -5.52 -1.77
C GLY A 104 -25.58 -6.91 -2.44
N SER A 105 -26.07 -6.94 -3.68
CA SER A 105 -26.17 -8.15 -4.52
C SER A 105 -25.07 -8.29 -5.57
N LEU A 106 -24.16 -7.31 -5.64
CA LEU A 106 -23.08 -7.25 -6.63
C LEU A 106 -21.71 -7.42 -5.97
N TYR A 107 -20.69 -7.61 -6.80
CA TYR A 107 -19.34 -7.88 -6.34
C TYR A 107 -18.33 -6.94 -7.02
N LEU A 108 -17.33 -6.50 -6.27
CA LEU A 108 -16.17 -5.77 -6.77
C LEU A 108 -14.90 -6.54 -6.38
N PRO A 109 -13.92 -6.65 -7.30
CA PRO A 109 -12.63 -7.22 -6.96
C PRO A 109 -11.85 -6.27 -6.06
N LEU A 110 -11.17 -6.79 -5.05
CA LEU A 110 -10.17 -6.05 -4.25
C LEU A 110 -8.87 -5.86 -5.03
N MET A 111 -8.54 -6.81 -5.92
CA MET A 111 -7.36 -6.78 -6.79
C MET A 111 -7.70 -7.11 -8.25
N VAL A 112 -7.04 -6.45 -9.20
CA VAL A 112 -7.14 -6.75 -10.64
C VAL A 112 -5.73 -6.82 -11.23
N ASN A 113 -5.37 -7.96 -11.82
CA ASN A 113 -4.03 -8.21 -12.37
C ASN A 113 -2.88 -7.96 -11.36
N GLY A 114 -3.09 -8.30 -10.09
CA GLY A 114 -2.12 -8.05 -9.02
C GLY A 114 -2.11 -6.62 -8.46
N SER A 115 -2.89 -5.71 -9.03
CA SER A 115 -3.02 -4.33 -8.56
C SER A 115 -4.23 -4.16 -7.65
N THR A 116 -4.04 -3.65 -6.43
CA THR A 116 -5.13 -3.31 -5.52
C THR A 116 -5.99 -2.16 -6.07
N VAL A 117 -7.31 -2.33 -6.01
CA VAL A 117 -8.28 -1.35 -6.56
C VAL A 117 -9.31 -0.87 -5.54
N LEU A 118 -9.33 -1.47 -4.35
CA LEU A 118 -10.15 -1.08 -3.22
C LEU A 118 -9.25 -0.95 -1.99
N VAL A 119 -9.19 0.26 -1.42
CA VAL A 119 -8.40 0.56 -0.23
C VAL A 119 -9.33 0.74 0.95
N LEU A 120 -9.14 -0.04 2.01
CA LEU A 120 -9.95 0.04 3.23
C LEU A 120 -9.84 1.43 3.84
N GLN A 121 -10.98 2.10 4.03
CA GLN A 121 -11.08 3.33 4.80
C GLN A 121 -11.50 2.95 6.21
N ARG A 122 -10.56 3.01 7.15
CA ARG A 122 -10.93 2.94 8.56
C ARG A 122 -11.59 4.26 8.88
N GLU A 123 -12.87 4.21 9.20
CA GLU A 123 -13.57 5.34 9.79
C GLU A 123 -12.79 5.66 11.07
N GLY A 124 -11.97 6.72 11.01
CA GLY A 124 -11.50 7.36 12.22
C GLY A 124 -12.76 7.87 12.88
N LYS A 125 -13.30 7.08 13.82
CA LYS A 125 -14.05 7.67 14.91
C LYS A 125 -13.02 8.51 15.64
N ASP A 126 -12.87 9.75 15.18
CA ASP A 126 -12.44 10.81 16.06
C ASP A 126 -13.51 10.78 17.14
N ASP A 127 -13.18 10.12 18.25
CA ASP A 127 -14.00 10.13 19.44
C ASP A 127 -14.29 11.60 19.72
N GLU A 128 -15.51 12.03 19.43
CA GLU A 128 -16.06 13.28 19.92
C GLU A 128 -16.04 13.18 21.45
N GLU A 129 -14.88 13.49 22.03
CA GLU A 129 -14.73 13.92 23.41
C GLU A 129 -15.85 14.95 23.65
N PRO A 130 -16.72 14.75 24.66
CA PRO A 130 -17.80 15.68 24.93
C PRO A 130 -17.18 16.99 25.44
N HIS A 131 -16.92 17.90 24.51
CA HIS A 131 -16.35 19.20 24.79
C HIS A 131 -17.31 20.04 25.63
N GLN A 132 -17.15 19.98 26.96
CA GLN A 132 -17.43 21.11 27.81
C GLN A 132 -16.42 22.21 27.49
N ASN A 133 -16.81 23.07 26.56
CA ASN A 133 -16.53 24.50 26.50
C ASN A 133 -15.35 25.00 27.37
N VAL A 134 -14.12 24.76 26.93
CA VAL A 134 -12.97 25.60 27.30
C VAL A 134 -12.29 25.99 26.01
N GLY A 135 -12.47 27.26 25.61
CA GLY A 135 -11.80 27.81 24.45
C GLY A 135 -10.28 27.64 24.58
N ASN A 136 -9.69 26.88 23.65
CA ASN A 136 -8.39 27.16 23.07
C ASN A 136 -8.07 26.15 21.94
N THR A 137 -8.12 26.68 20.72
CA THR A 137 -7.22 26.38 19.59
C THR A 137 -7.19 24.95 19.04
N SER A 138 -8.29 24.54 18.40
CA SER A 138 -8.30 23.44 17.43
C SER A 138 -7.63 23.86 16.12
N HIS A 139 -6.31 23.74 16.03
CA HIS A 139 -5.58 23.71 14.76
C HIS A 139 -5.69 22.28 14.17
N GLY A 140 -6.90 21.94 13.74
CA GLY A 140 -7.23 20.64 13.16
C GLY A 140 -6.63 20.50 11.77
N PHE A 141 -5.55 19.73 11.68
CA PHE A 141 -5.20 18.79 10.61
C PHE A 141 -5.81 19.02 9.20
N ASP A 142 -5.63 20.20 8.60
CA ASP A 142 -6.00 20.47 7.20
C ASP A 142 -5.02 21.41 6.46
N ASP A 143 -3.75 21.44 6.87
CA ASP A 143 -2.79 22.44 6.35
C ASP A 143 -1.66 21.86 5.47
N THR A 144 -1.69 20.56 5.15
CA THR A 144 -0.64 19.93 4.32
C THR A 144 -1.04 19.78 2.84
N LEU A 145 -2.24 20.20 2.44
CA LEU A 145 -2.77 19.99 1.08
C LEU A 145 -2.69 21.21 0.15
N SER A 146 -2.26 22.38 0.65
CA SER A 146 -2.16 23.61 -0.16
C SER A 146 -0.73 24.06 -0.47
N ALA A 147 0.28 23.26 -0.13
CA ALA A 147 1.64 23.56 -0.57
C ALA A 147 1.66 23.55 -2.12
N GLU A 148 1.96 24.70 -2.74
CA GLU A 148 2.13 24.72 -4.19
C GLU A 148 3.30 23.82 -4.58
N PRO A 149 3.17 23.05 -5.68
CA PRO A 149 4.27 22.23 -6.14
C PRO A 149 5.45 23.14 -6.50
N PRO A 150 6.67 22.80 -6.07
CA PRO A 150 7.85 23.55 -6.47
C PRO A 150 8.02 23.49 -8.00
N PRO A 151 8.70 24.50 -8.59
CA PRO A 151 9.00 24.51 -10.01
C PRO A 151 9.65 23.20 -10.46
N GLU A 152 9.35 22.76 -11.69
CA GLU A 152 10.00 21.57 -12.24
C GLU A 152 11.52 21.75 -12.31
N ASN A 153 12.27 20.72 -11.94
CA ASN A 153 13.74 20.72 -11.88
C ASN A 153 14.35 21.57 -10.75
N SER A 154 13.58 22.00 -9.75
CA SER A 154 14.14 22.64 -8.55
C SER A 154 14.62 21.64 -7.49
N GLY A 155 14.28 20.36 -7.64
CA GLY A 155 14.68 19.29 -6.73
C GLY A 155 15.95 18.57 -7.18
N VAL A 156 16.42 17.67 -6.32
CA VAL A 156 17.57 16.82 -6.60
C VAL A 156 17.08 15.49 -7.15
N LYS A 157 17.67 15.03 -8.26
CA LYS A 157 17.31 13.75 -8.88
C LYS A 157 17.99 12.61 -8.14
N TYR A 158 17.21 11.61 -7.77
CA TYR A 158 17.68 10.36 -7.17
C TYR A 158 17.26 9.18 -8.04
N VAL A 159 18.11 8.16 -8.09
CA VAL A 159 17.79 6.85 -8.65
C VAL A 159 17.37 5.92 -7.53
N VAL A 160 16.27 5.20 -7.76
CA VAL A 160 15.77 4.16 -6.87
C VAL A 160 16.64 2.92 -7.02
N VAL A 161 17.32 2.52 -5.95
CA VAL A 161 18.20 1.34 -5.93
C VAL A 161 17.50 0.09 -5.36
N GLY A 162 16.39 0.27 -4.64
CA GLY A 162 15.48 -0.78 -4.16
C GLY A 162 14.04 -0.27 -4.14
N ASP A 163 13.05 -1.16 -4.22
CA ASP A 163 11.63 -0.75 -4.34
C ASP A 163 11.18 0.08 -3.13
N VAL A 164 10.90 1.37 -3.34
CA VAL A 164 10.67 2.34 -2.26
C VAL A 164 9.22 2.77 -2.17
N ALA A 165 8.67 2.73 -0.95
CA ALA A 165 7.34 3.23 -0.64
C ALA A 165 7.30 4.76 -0.70
N VAL A 166 6.33 5.32 -1.39
CA VAL A 166 5.92 6.73 -1.25
C VAL A 166 4.79 6.77 -0.23
N ARG A 167 4.95 7.55 0.84
CA ARG A 167 4.01 7.60 1.96
C ARG A 167 3.40 8.99 2.15
N HIS A 168 2.28 9.07 2.86
CA HIS A 168 1.63 10.33 3.18
C HIS A 168 2.42 11.19 4.18
N ARG A 169 3.15 10.57 5.10
CA ARG A 169 3.96 11.23 6.14
C ARG A 169 5.34 10.53 6.27
N PRO A 170 6.37 11.22 6.82
CA PRO A 170 7.73 10.70 6.90
C PRO A 170 7.94 9.73 8.07
N PHE A 171 7.22 8.60 8.10
CA PHE A 171 7.46 7.48 9.02
C PHE A 171 6.98 6.15 8.43
N LYS A 172 7.55 5.02 8.89
CA LYS A 172 7.40 3.70 8.25
C LYS A 172 5.96 3.16 8.29
N GLU A 173 5.18 3.51 9.30
CA GLU A 173 3.81 3.03 9.48
C GLU A 173 2.80 3.92 8.74
N SER A 174 3.25 5.05 8.18
CA SER A 174 2.37 5.96 7.45
C SER A 174 1.76 5.25 6.25
N PRO A 175 0.47 5.46 5.94
CA PRO A 175 -0.17 4.86 4.78
C PRO A 175 0.71 5.05 3.53
N MET A 176 0.97 3.95 2.84
CA MET A 176 1.65 3.98 1.57
C MET A 176 0.68 4.47 0.51
N TRP A 177 1.13 5.42 -0.29
CA TRP A 177 0.43 5.83 -1.49
C TRP A 177 0.74 4.89 -2.65
N THR A 178 2.02 4.78 -3.01
CA THR A 178 2.48 4.02 -4.15
C THR A 178 3.89 3.49 -3.89
N THR A 179 4.44 2.72 -4.82
CA THR A 179 5.83 2.25 -4.78
C THR A 179 6.56 2.73 -6.03
N LEU A 180 7.79 3.19 -5.86
CA LEU A 180 8.71 3.44 -6.97
C LEU A 180 9.61 2.21 -7.11
N GLY A 181 9.59 1.60 -8.30
CA GLY A 181 10.41 0.43 -8.58
C GLY A 181 11.88 0.77 -8.79
N ARG A 182 12.77 -0.21 -8.55
CA ARG A 182 14.21 -0.11 -8.86
C ARG A 182 14.47 0.46 -10.27
N GLY A 183 15.41 1.40 -10.36
CA GLY A 183 15.82 2.09 -11.58
C GLY A 183 14.98 3.31 -11.92
N ALA A 184 13.85 3.54 -11.24
CA ALA A 184 13.09 4.77 -11.41
C ALA A 184 13.92 5.99 -10.96
N ILE A 185 13.70 7.12 -11.62
CA ILE A 185 14.31 8.40 -11.25
C ILE A 185 13.21 9.26 -10.62
N GLY A 186 13.42 9.66 -9.36
CA GLY A 186 12.54 10.56 -8.63
C GLY A 186 13.21 11.91 -8.39
N GLU A 187 12.42 12.99 -8.46
CA GLU A 187 12.86 14.32 -8.02
C GLU A 187 12.44 14.51 -6.56
N LEU A 188 13.42 14.79 -5.72
CA LEU A 188 13.30 14.90 -4.27
C LEU A 188 13.58 16.33 -3.81
N PHE A 189 12.86 16.79 -2.79
CA PHE A 189 12.86 18.19 -2.38
C PHE A 189 13.29 18.34 -0.91
N SER A 190 12.38 18.77 -0.04
CA SER A 190 12.66 19.03 1.38
C SER A 190 12.97 17.75 2.14
N TRP A 191 13.81 17.88 3.18
CA TRP A 191 13.99 16.86 4.19
C TRP A 191 12.90 16.94 5.24
N ASP A 192 12.63 15.82 5.89
CA ASP A 192 11.96 15.83 7.18
C ASP A 192 12.95 16.20 8.31
N GLU A 193 12.44 16.31 9.54
CA GLU A 193 13.24 16.66 10.72
C GLU A 193 14.31 15.60 11.04
N THR A 194 14.02 14.33 10.78
CA THR A 194 14.94 13.22 11.08
C THR A 194 16.05 13.04 10.04
N ARG A 195 15.96 13.74 8.89
CA ARG A 195 16.86 13.57 7.73
C ARG A 195 16.86 12.14 7.17
N GLN A 196 15.80 11.37 7.39
CA GLN A 196 15.65 10.03 6.82
C GLN A 196 14.73 10.03 5.60
N TRP A 197 13.90 11.06 5.47
CA TRP A 197 12.88 11.16 4.43
C TRP A 197 13.07 12.40 3.60
N ARG A 198 12.82 12.24 2.30
CA ARG A 198 12.66 13.37 1.38
C ARG A 198 11.23 13.45 0.91
N SER A 199 10.74 14.67 0.77
CA SER A 199 9.49 14.89 0.06
C SER A 199 9.68 14.72 -1.45
N THR A 200 8.63 14.25 -2.11
CA THR A 200 8.56 14.11 -3.57
C THR A 200 7.16 14.47 -4.03
N TRP A 201 7.06 15.03 -5.24
CA TRP A 201 5.81 15.38 -5.87
C TRP A 201 5.52 14.38 -6.98
N GLN A 202 4.52 13.54 -6.77
CA GLN A 202 4.11 12.54 -7.75
C GLN A 202 2.92 13.04 -8.55
N ARG A 203 2.98 12.86 -9.88
CA ARG A 203 1.85 13.13 -10.77
C ARG A 203 0.88 11.95 -10.71
N PHE A 204 -0.40 12.22 -10.45
CA PHE A 204 -1.43 11.18 -10.36
C PHE A 204 -2.51 11.37 -11.43
N GLY A 205 -2.70 10.33 -12.27
CA GLY A 205 -3.74 10.27 -13.29
C GLY A 205 -3.48 11.16 -14.50
N CYS A 206 -4.55 11.45 -15.26
CA CYS A 206 -4.53 12.34 -16.43
C CYS A 206 -4.71 13.83 -16.08
N LYS A 207 -5.00 14.13 -14.82
CA LYS A 207 -5.12 15.51 -14.34
C LYS A 207 -3.78 15.96 -13.79
N GLU A 208 -3.47 17.23 -13.93
CA GLU A 208 -2.21 17.87 -13.50
C GLU A 208 -2.04 17.95 -11.97
N LYS A 209 -2.84 17.19 -11.21
CA LYS A 209 -2.73 17.15 -9.75
C LYS A 209 -1.44 16.42 -9.38
N ARG A 210 -0.54 17.18 -8.76
CA ARG A 210 0.62 16.66 -8.06
C ARG A 210 0.26 16.51 -6.61
N LEU A 211 0.74 15.46 -6.00
CA LEU A 211 0.53 15.24 -4.59
C LEU A 211 1.85 15.00 -3.90
N LEU A 212 1.94 15.58 -2.71
CA LEU A 212 3.10 15.51 -1.84
C LEU A 212 3.15 14.14 -1.18
N GLY A 213 4.26 13.44 -1.38
CA GLY A 213 4.58 12.20 -0.69
C GLY A 213 5.96 12.25 -0.09
N TRP A 214 6.26 11.28 0.78
CA TRP A 214 7.54 11.12 1.46
C TRP A 214 8.17 9.79 1.09
N VAL A 215 9.45 9.81 0.76
CA VAL A 215 10.24 8.61 0.44
C VAL A 215 11.44 8.51 1.37
N MET A 216 11.69 7.30 1.87
CA MET A 216 12.82 7.00 2.74
C MET A 216 14.07 6.76 1.90
N LEU A 217 15.22 7.29 2.33
CA LEU A 217 16.47 7.16 1.57
C LEU A 217 17.21 5.86 1.88
N ASP A 218 17.30 5.51 3.15
CA ASP A 218 17.95 4.31 3.65
C ASP A 218 17.00 3.66 4.67
N ASP A 219 16.69 2.39 4.46
CA ASP A 219 15.94 1.59 5.41
C ASP A 219 16.93 0.76 6.23
N THR A 220 16.73 0.69 7.55
CA THR A 220 17.60 -0.06 8.47
C THR A 220 17.72 -1.54 8.13
N ASP A 221 16.67 -2.14 7.57
CA ASP A 221 16.55 -3.57 7.34
C ASP A 221 16.86 -3.92 5.88
N LEU A 222 16.46 -3.05 4.95
CA LEU A 222 16.62 -3.26 3.51
C LEU A 222 17.89 -2.59 2.94
N GLY A 223 18.53 -1.73 3.71
CA GLY A 223 19.66 -0.94 3.28
C GLY A 223 19.26 0.26 2.41
N PRO A 224 20.13 0.71 1.51
CA PRO A 224 19.88 1.92 0.74
C PRO A 224 18.78 1.73 -0.29
N MET A 225 17.84 2.69 -0.32
CA MET A 225 16.67 2.69 -1.20
C MET A 225 16.80 3.72 -2.32
N LEU A 226 17.46 4.85 -2.05
CA LEU A 226 17.68 5.95 -3.00
C LEU A 226 19.14 6.37 -3.00
N ARG A 227 19.67 6.69 -4.18
CA ARG A 227 21.01 7.28 -4.36
C ARG A 227 20.96 8.50 -5.28
N PRO A 228 21.84 9.50 -5.12
CA PRO A 228 21.92 10.61 -6.06
C PRO A 228 22.03 10.09 -7.49
N ALA A 229 21.19 10.60 -8.38
CA ALA A 229 21.25 10.20 -9.79
C ALA A 229 22.58 10.69 -10.37
N PRO A 230 23.25 9.89 -11.22
CA PRO A 230 24.43 10.37 -11.93
C PRO A 230 24.06 11.61 -12.76
N PRO A 231 24.99 12.57 -12.92
CA PRO A 231 24.76 13.72 -13.78
C PRO A 231 24.40 13.25 -15.19
N PRO A 232 23.52 13.98 -15.90
CA PRO A 232 23.18 13.61 -17.28
C PRO A 232 24.47 13.56 -18.11
N LEU A 233 24.62 12.52 -18.95
CA LEU A 233 25.85 12.27 -19.70
C LEU A 233 26.34 13.48 -20.52
N ASN A 234 25.42 14.36 -20.93
CA ASN A 234 25.73 15.58 -21.68
C ASN A 234 26.37 16.69 -20.83
N ALA A 235 26.33 16.57 -19.51
CA ALA A 235 26.92 17.53 -18.56
C ALA A 235 28.33 17.13 -18.11
N ILE A 236 28.84 15.97 -18.55
CA ILE A 236 30.25 15.64 -18.37
C ILE A 236 30.99 16.39 -19.48
N PRO A 237 31.69 17.51 -19.19
CA PRO A 237 32.50 18.16 -20.20
C PRO A 237 33.45 17.11 -20.75
N ASN A 238 33.39 16.89 -22.06
CA ASN A 238 34.22 15.90 -22.72
C ASN A 238 35.68 16.19 -22.31
N PRO A 239 36.37 15.28 -21.61
CA PRO A 239 37.72 15.54 -21.11
C PRO A 239 38.73 15.80 -22.24
N PHE A 240 38.32 15.58 -23.50
CA PHE A 240 39.10 15.87 -24.71
C PHE A 240 38.72 17.19 -25.41
N CYS A 241 37.88 18.05 -24.82
CA CYS A 241 37.63 19.38 -25.38
C CYS A 241 38.80 20.31 -25.01
N GLU A 242 39.89 20.20 -25.76
CA GLU A 242 41.18 20.88 -25.60
C GLU A 242 41.14 22.38 -25.97
N LYS A 243 40.07 23.10 -25.65
CA LYS A 243 40.01 24.55 -25.85
C LYS A 243 40.21 25.28 -24.52
N SER A 244 41.48 25.61 -24.28
CA SER A 244 41.99 26.77 -23.55
C SER A 244 41.40 26.97 -22.15
N MET A 245 42.10 26.44 -21.15
CA MET A 245 41.94 26.80 -19.75
C MET A 245 42.28 28.28 -19.53
N ASP A 246 41.27 29.12 -19.26
CA ASP A 246 41.46 30.20 -18.30
C ASP A 246 41.25 29.62 -16.90
N ALA A 247 42.31 29.66 -16.10
CA ALA A 247 42.36 29.09 -14.76
C ALA A 247 41.38 29.80 -13.82
N GLY A 248 40.45 29.06 -13.20
CA GLY A 248 39.66 29.63 -12.11
C GLY A 248 38.46 28.85 -11.55
N CYS A 249 37.89 27.86 -12.23
CA CYS A 249 36.69 27.16 -11.73
C CYS A 249 37.04 25.81 -11.08
N VAL A 250 37.24 25.80 -9.76
CA VAL A 250 37.14 24.59 -8.94
C VAL A 250 35.65 24.33 -8.70
N VAL A 251 35.10 23.30 -9.35
CA VAL A 251 33.78 22.79 -9.03
C VAL A 251 33.91 21.97 -7.75
N VAL A 252 33.51 22.54 -6.62
CA VAL A 252 33.43 21.82 -5.35
C VAL A 252 32.18 20.95 -5.39
N TYR A 253 32.36 19.64 -5.44
CA TYR A 253 31.30 18.70 -5.11
C TYR A 253 31.13 18.74 -3.60
N GLU A 254 30.01 19.26 -3.12
CA GLU A 254 29.64 19.16 -1.70
C GLU A 254 29.40 17.68 -1.36
N ASN A 255 30.42 17.02 -0.83
CA ASN A 255 30.29 15.77 -0.10
C ASN A 255 29.79 16.11 1.30
N ASN A 256 28.47 16.23 1.47
CA ASN A 256 27.87 16.38 2.79
C ASN A 256 27.63 14.99 3.40
N LEU A 257 28.47 14.67 4.39
CA LEU A 257 28.30 13.61 5.39
C LEU A 257 27.09 13.87 6.31
#